data_AF-A0A954HHY9-F1
#
_entry.id   AF-A0A954HHY9-F1
#
_cell.length_a   1.000
_cell.length_b   1.000
_cell.length_c   1.000
_cell.angle_alpha   90.00
_cell.angle_beta   90.00
_cell.angle_gamma   90.00
#
_symmetry.space_group_name_H-M   'P 1'
#
loop_
_entity.id
_entity.type
_entity.pdbx_description
1 polymer ?
#
loop_
_entity_poly.entity_id
_entity_poly.type
_entity_poly.pdbx_seq_one_letter_code
_entity_poly.pdbx_strand_id
1 'polypeptide(L)' 'MANPLITGVSGLSVHQKMIEVIGNNIANINSTAFKARRAYFSDVFYETIRSATSGEVGQIGGTNASQIGT' A
#
# COMPACT_ATOMS: atom_id res chain seq x y z
N MET A 1 -15.17 -4.82 -0.92
CA MET A 1 -14.81 -4.89 -2.37
C MET A 1 -13.88 -3.73 -2.67
N ALA A 2 -12.58 -3.99 -2.81
CA ALA A 2 -11.59 -3.00 -3.25
C ALA A 2 -12.02 -2.38 -4.60
N ASN A 3 -12.35 -1.10 -4.61
CA ASN A 3 -12.70 -0.39 -5.83
C ASN A 3 -11.39 -0.13 -6.62
N PRO A 4 -11.19 -0.73 -7.81
CA PRO A 4 -9.94 -0.63 -8.56
C PRO A 4 -9.55 0.82 -8.88
N LEU A 5 -10.55 1.68 -9.06
CA LEU A 5 -10.36 3.11 -9.31
C LEU A 5 -9.81 3.83 -8.08
N ILE A 6 -10.34 3.53 -6.88
CA ILE A 6 -9.87 4.16 -5.64
C ILE A 6 -8.44 3.70 -5.31
N THR A 7 -8.16 2.41 -5.51
CA THR A 7 -6.82 1.84 -5.32
C THR A 7 -5.82 2.45 -6.31
N GLY A 8 -6.17 2.51 -7.59
CA GLY A 8 -5.33 3.13 -8.63
C GLY A 8 -5.10 4.64 -8.41
N VAL A 9 -6.14 5.38 -8.02
CA VAL A 9 -6.03 6.82 -7.68
C VAL A 9 -5.16 7.02 -6.44
N SER A 10 -5.27 6.17 -5.42
CA SER A 10 -4.42 6.22 -4.24
C SER A 10 -2.95 5.96 -4.57
N GLY A 11 -2.65 4.95 -5.38
CA GLY A 11 -1.28 4.67 -5.85
C GLY A 11 -0.70 5.81 -6.68
N LEU A 12 -1.50 6.42 -7.55
CA LEU A 12 -1.08 7.58 -8.33
C LEU A 12 -0.81 8.80 -7.45
N SER A 13 -1.66 9.07 -6.45
CA SER A 13 -1.47 10.17 -5.50
C SER A 13 -0.20 10.00 -4.66
N VAL A 14 0.05 8.77 -4.21
CA VAL A 14 1.26 8.39 -3.48
C VAL A 14 2.51 8.59 -4.36
N HIS A 15 2.46 8.17 -5.62
CA HIS A 15 3.54 8.41 -6.57
C HIS A 15 3.76 9.91 -6.86
N GLN A 16 2.71 10.71 -6.97
CA GLN A 16 2.85 12.18 -7.10
C GLN A 16 3.61 12.76 -5.90
N LYS A 17 3.28 12.34 -4.68
CA LYS A 17 3.98 12.77 -3.45
C LYS A 17 5.46 12.37 -3.46
N MET A 18 5.76 11.17 -3.97
CA MET A 18 7.13 10.71 -4.15
C MET A 18 7.92 11.61 -5.09
N ILE A 19 7.31 11.95 -6.24
CA ILE A 19 7.93 12.80 -7.26
C ILE A 19 8.18 14.20 -6.69
N GLU A 20 7.28 14.76 -5.90
CA GLU A 20 7.49 16.05 -5.21
C GLU A 20 8.72 16.01 -4.29
N VAL A 21 8.90 14.94 -3.51
CA VAL A 21 10.04 14.78 -2.60
C VAL A 21 11.35 14.63 -3.37
N ILE A 22 11.35 13.83 -4.44
CA ILE A 22 12.51 13.66 -5.32
C ILE A 22 12.86 14.98 -6.01
N GLY A 23 11.87 15.68 -6.57
CA GLY A 23 12.05 16.97 -7.22
C GLY A 23 12.66 18.01 -6.28
N ASN A 24 12.17 18.10 -5.04
CA ASN A 24 12.76 18.98 -4.03
C ASN A 24 14.20 18.60 -3.67
N ASN A 25 14.54 17.32 -3.59
CA ASN A 25 15.89 16.87 -3.31
C ASN A 25 16.86 17.20 -4.46
N ILE A 26 16.43 17.00 -5.71
CA ILE A 26 17.24 17.30 -6.90
C ILE A 26 17.43 18.81 -7.03
N ALA A 27 16.37 19.60 -6.88
CA ALA A 27 16.43 21.06 -6.97
C ALA A 27 17.39 21.68 -5.95
N ASN A 28 17.57 21.04 -4.79
CA ASN A 28 18.39 21.56 -3.70
C ASN A 28 19.71 20.78 -3.50
N ILE A 29 20.14 19.97 -4.48
CA ILE A 29 21.35 19.14 -4.34
C ILE A 29 22.62 19.97 -4.11
N ASN A 30 22.65 21.21 -4.62
CA ASN A 30 23.76 22.14 -4.47
C ASN A 30 23.55 23.20 -3.37
N SER A 31 22.43 23.17 -2.65
CA SER A 31 22.18 24.10 -1.54
C SER A 31 22.99 23.69 -0.32
N THR A 32 23.80 24.62 0.20
CA THR A 32 24.58 24.40 1.42
C THR A 32 23.64 24.18 2.61
N ALA A 33 23.96 23.18 3.45
CA ALA A 33 23.15 22.73 4.60
C ALA A 33 21.75 22.14 4.26
N PHE A 34 21.46 21.79 3.01
CA PHE A 34 20.21 21.11 2.65
C PHE A 34 20.13 19.69 3.25
N LYS A 35 18.96 19.34 3.81
CA LYS A 35 18.67 17.99 4.33
C LYS A 35 17.70 17.29 3.39
N ALA A 36 18.17 16.23 2.75
CA ALA A 36 17.34 15.40 1.87
C ALA A 36 16.18 14.77 2.65
N ARG A 37 15.02 14.68 2.00
CA ARG A 37 13.80 14.05 2.55
C ARG A 37 13.52 12.74 1.80
N ARG A 38 12.90 11.77 2.47
CA ARG A 38 12.49 10.49 1.85
C ARG A 38 11.04 10.21 2.20
N ALA A 39 10.25 9.83 1.20
CA ALA A 39 8.89 9.35 1.41
C ALA A 39 8.93 7.86 1.80
N TYR A 40 8.16 7.49 2.81
CA TYR A 40 7.92 6.10 3.20
C TYR A 40 6.44 5.80 2.99
N PHE A 41 6.14 4.64 2.41
CA PHE A 41 4.78 4.20 2.12
C PHE A 41 4.44 3.01 3.01
N SER A 42 3.20 2.98 3.50
CA SER A 42 2.63 1.87 4.27
C SER A 42 1.23 1.61 3.75
N ASP A 43 0.89 0.34 3.59
CA ASP A 43 -0.45 -0.07 3.21
C ASP A 43 -1.43 0.32 4.33
N VAL A 44 -2.63 0.77 3.96
CA VAL A 44 -3.59 1.36 4.91
C VAL A 44 -4.66 0.36 5.34
N PHE A 45 -5.05 -0.58 4.48
CA PHE A 45 -6.17 -1.49 4.79
C PHE A 45 -6.04 -2.85 4.11
N TYR A 46 -6.19 -3.92 4.88
CA TYR A 46 -6.34 -5.29 4.39
C TYR A 46 -7.80 -5.72 4.62
N GLU A 47 -8.60 -5.84 3.56
CA GLU A 47 -9.97 -6.39 3.66
C GLU A 47 -9.88 -7.91 3.51
N THR A 48 -10.22 -8.64 4.57
CA THR A 48 -10.31 -10.12 4.53
C THR A 48 -11.54 -10.53 3.72
N ILE A 49 -11.35 -10.82 2.43
CA ILE A 49 -12.42 -11.24 1.50
C ILE A 49 -12.97 -12.63 1.87
N ARG A 50 -12.15 -13.48 2.49
CA ARG A 50 -12.58 -14.78 3.02
C ARG A 50 -12.09 -14.94 4.45
N SER A 51 -13.01 -14.98 5.42
CA SER A 51 -12.70 -15.45 6.77
C SER A 51 -12.30 -16.92 6.71
N ALA A 52 -11.26 -17.29 7.47
CA ALA A 52 -10.86 -18.69 7.58
C ALA A 52 -12.02 -19.51 8.16
N THR A 53 -12.41 -20.59 7.49
CA THR A 53 -13.35 -21.56 8.04
C THR A 53 -12.57 -22.73 8.65
N SER A 54 -12.82 -23.04 9.92
CA SER A 54 -12.34 -24.30 10.50
C SER A 54 -13.08 -25.45 9.83
N GLY A 55 -12.36 -26.37 9.18
CA GLY A 55 -12.94 -27.60 8.68
C GLY A 55 -13.50 -28.41 9.84
N GLU A 56 -14.75 -28.83 9.74
CA GLU A 56 -15.41 -29.68 10.73
C GLU A 56 -14.82 -31.10 10.69
N VAL A 57 -14.71 -31.77 11.84
CA VAL A 57 -14.08 -33.09 11.96
C VAL A 57 -14.83 -34.09 11.07
N GLY A 58 -14.24 -34.45 9.92
CA GLY A 58 -14.73 -35.50 9.03
C GLY A 58 -15.09 -35.07 7.60
N GLN A 59 -15.11 -33.77 7.25
CA GLN A 59 -15.26 -33.34 5.85
C GLN A 59 -14.36 -32.14 5.52
N ILE A 60 -13.65 -32.28 4.39
CA ILE A 60 -12.85 -31.29 3.62
C ILE A 60 -12.18 -30.18 4.46
N GLY A 61 -10.85 -30.23 4.53
CA GLY A 61 -10.01 -29.28 5.26
C GLY A 61 -10.36 -27.80 5.02
N GLY A 62 -10.27 -27.02 6.11
CA GLY A 62 -10.68 -25.62 6.17
C GLY A 62 -10.11 -24.75 5.05
N THR A 63 -10.87 -23.73 4.63
CA THR A 63 -10.42 -22.83 3.57
C THR A 63 -9.53 -21.73 4.16
N ASN A 64 -8.35 -21.53 3.55
CA ASN A 64 -7.44 -20.45 3.94
C ASN A 64 -8.09 -19.08 3.72
N ALA A 65 -7.89 -18.18 4.68
CA ALA A 65 -8.30 -16.80 4.53
C ALA A 65 -7.57 -16.15 3.34
N SER A 66 -8.31 -15.45 2.49
CA SER A 66 -7.77 -14.64 1.41
C SER A 66 -8.04 -13.18 1.74
N GLN A 67 -6.96 -12.40 1.83
CA GLN A 67 -7.00 -10.96 2.02
C GLN A 67 -6.66 -10.28 0.71
N ILE A 68 -7.41 -9.23 0.37
CA ILE A 68 -7.02 -8.30 -0.68
C ILE A 68 -6.63 -6.98 0.01
N GLY A 69 -5.41 -6.55 -0.25
CA GLY A 69 -4.93 -5.23 0.15
C GLY A 69 -5.30 -4.19 -0.90
N THR A 70 -5.55 -2.96 -0.45
CA THR A 70 -5.59 -1.75 -1.28
C THR A 70 -4.38 -0.89 -1.01
#